data_AF-A0A5A5TBI3-F1
#
_entry.id   AF-A0A5A5TBI3-F1
#
_cell.length_a   1.000
_cell.length_b   1.000
_cell.length_c   1.000
_cell.angle_alpha   90.00
_cell.angle_beta   90.00
_cell.angle_gamma   90.00
#
_symmetry.space_group_name_H-M   'P 1'
#
loop_
_entity.id
_entity.type
_entity.pdbx_description
1 polymer ?
#
loop_
_entity_poly.entity_id
_entity_poly.type
_entity_poly.pdbx_seq_one_letter_code
_entity_poly.pdbx_strand_id
1 'polypeptide(L)'
;MLRESMAESRRVVGLLRDAPTPLLDNLGANLRSIAENFTERTGIHCNFVEEGSAHMLDEQWQQALLFALRECLTNAHRHGAAHTVTSVLIWSDQNVMLRVEDDGMG
;
A
#
# COMPACT_ATOMS: atom_id res chain seq x y z
N MET A 1 2.41 26.77 -16.01
CA MET A 1 1.05 26.19 -16.13
C MET A 1 0.97 25.10 -15.08
N LEU A 2 0.48 25.42 -13.88
CA LEU A 2 -0.89 25.09 -13.44
C LEU A 2 -1.20 23.59 -13.53
N ARG A 3 -1.12 22.94 -12.36
CA ARG A 3 -2.02 21.87 -11.89
C ARG A 3 -2.01 20.54 -12.65
N GLU A 4 -1.16 19.63 -12.18
CA GLU A 4 -1.49 18.20 -12.13
C GLU A 4 -1.65 17.78 -10.65
N SER A 5 -2.45 18.58 -9.94
CA SER A 5 -3.06 18.21 -8.66
C SER A 5 -4.46 17.70 -9.00
N MET A 6 -4.78 16.45 -8.63
CA MET A 6 -6.08 15.76 -8.74
C MET A 6 -6.25 14.65 -9.82
N ALA A 7 -5.25 13.81 -10.09
CA ALA A 7 -5.45 12.61 -10.93
C ALA A 7 -5.69 11.31 -10.12
N GLU A 8 -5.25 11.23 -8.87
CA GLU A 8 -5.19 9.96 -8.13
C GLU A 8 -6.45 9.65 -7.29
N SER A 9 -7.57 10.30 -7.60
CA SER A 9 -8.84 10.06 -6.90
C SER A 9 -9.79 9.13 -7.67
N ARG A 10 -9.35 8.47 -8.75
CA ARG A 10 -10.27 7.77 -9.67
C ARG A 10 -9.70 6.56 -10.43
N ARG A 11 -9.14 5.56 -9.75
CA ARG A 11 -9.08 4.19 -10.34
C ARG A 11 -9.73 3.16 -9.44
N VAL A 12 -11.04 3.08 -9.62
CA VAL A 12 -11.94 2.00 -9.22
C VAL A 12 -11.55 0.73 -10.00
N VAL A 13 -11.28 -0.34 -9.26
CA VAL A 13 -11.49 -1.77 -9.58
C VAL A 13 -10.88 -2.32 -10.86
N GLY A 14 -9.89 -3.19 -10.67
CA GLY A 14 -9.63 -4.31 -11.57
C GLY A 14 -8.17 -4.72 -11.61
N LEU A 15 -7.91 -5.99 -11.27
CA LEU A 15 -6.61 -6.68 -11.34
C LEU A 15 -5.73 -6.33 -10.13
N LEU A 16 -5.75 -7.07 -9.02
CA LEU A 16 -5.15 -8.40 -8.92
C LEU A 16 -5.89 -9.21 -7.84
N ARG A 17 -6.73 -10.14 -8.30
CA ARG A 17 -7.01 -11.36 -7.54
C ARG A 17 -5.78 -12.24 -7.72
N ASP A 18 -4.81 -12.17 -6.82
CA ASP A 18 -3.84 -13.26 -6.68
C ASP A 18 -3.43 -13.41 -5.22
N ALA A 19 -3.77 -14.58 -4.70
CA ALA A 19 -3.63 -15.12 -3.35
C ALA A 19 -4.49 -14.46 -2.25
N PRO A 20 -5.35 -15.25 -1.54
CA PRO A 20 -5.82 -14.82 -0.24
C PRO A 20 -4.61 -14.77 0.70
N THR A 21 -4.05 -13.58 0.92
CA THR A 21 -3.26 -13.32 2.12
C THR A 21 -4.17 -13.69 3.29
N PRO A 22 -3.75 -14.57 4.22
CA PRO A 22 -4.55 -14.84 5.41
C PRO A 22 -4.85 -13.48 6.05
N LEU A 23 -6.14 -13.13 6.16
CA LEU A 23 -6.52 -11.94 6.91
C LEU A 23 -6.12 -12.23 8.36
N LEU A 24 -4.96 -11.69 8.74
CA LEU A 24 -4.63 -11.52 10.14
C LEU A 24 -5.65 -10.51 10.69
N ASP A 25 -6.11 -10.67 11.93
CA ASP A 25 -7.04 -9.72 12.56
C ASP A 25 -6.40 -8.32 12.81
N ASN A 26 -5.23 -8.05 12.21
CA ASN A 26 -4.46 -6.84 12.34
C ASN A 26 -4.10 -6.29 10.94
N LEU A 27 -4.59 -5.09 10.64
CA LEU A 27 -4.35 -4.37 9.38
C LEU A 27 -2.86 -4.19 9.08
N GLY A 28 -2.04 -3.77 10.05
CA GLY A 28 -0.60 -3.57 9.88
C GLY A 28 0.10 -4.87 9.48
N ALA A 29 -0.27 -5.98 10.10
CA ALA A 29 0.26 -7.30 9.75
C ALA A 29 -0.13 -7.74 8.33
N ASN A 30 -1.36 -7.45 7.89
CA ASN A 30 -1.79 -7.73 6.52
C ASN A 30 -1.04 -6.88 5.49
N LEU A 31 -0.85 -5.58 5.76
CA LEU A 31 -0.10 -4.68 4.87
C LEU A 31 1.37 -5.08 4.78
N ARG A 32 1.99 -5.44 5.91
CA ARG A 32 3.34 -6.02 5.95
C ARG A 32 3.45 -7.26 5.08
N SER A 33 2.52 -8.20 5.26
CA SER A 33 2.50 -9.44 4.47
C SER A 33 2.36 -9.17 2.97
N ILE A 34 1.57 -8.16 2.56
CA ILE A 34 1.48 -7.75 1.15
C ILE A 34 2.85 -7.27 0.63
N ALA A 35 3.57 -6.42 1.38
CA ALA A 35 4.88 -5.91 0.98
C ALA A 35 5.94 -7.04 0.89
N GLU A 36 5.97 -7.95 1.86
CA GLU A 36 6.88 -9.10 1.89
C GLU A 36 6.61 -10.04 0.71
N ASN A 37 5.36 -10.45 0.49
CA ASN A 37 4.98 -11.30 -0.64
C ASN A 37 5.29 -10.64 -1.99
N PHE A 38 5.14 -9.31 -2.08
CA PHE A 38 5.48 -8.58 -3.31
C PHE A 38 6.98 -8.59 -3.58
N THR A 39 7.79 -8.42 -2.53
CA THR A 39 9.25 -8.54 -2.61
C THR A 39 9.67 -9.91 -3.09
N GLU A 40 9.12 -10.98 -2.52
CA GLU A 40 9.40 -12.37 -2.90
C GLU A 40 9.05 -12.66 -4.37
N ARG A 41 7.95 -12.10 -4.86
CA ARG A 41 7.45 -12.37 -6.22
C ARG A 41 8.13 -11.54 -7.31
N THR A 42 8.58 -10.33 -7.01
CA THR A 42 9.04 -9.36 -8.03
C THR A 42 10.52 -8.98 -7.90
N GLY A 43 11.14 -9.21 -6.74
CA GLY A 43 12.50 -8.78 -6.44
C GLY A 43 12.66 -7.29 -6.08
N ILE A 44 11.57 -6.50 -6.11
CA ILE A 44 11.56 -5.11 -5.65
C ILE A 44 11.56 -5.13 -4.12
N HIS A 45 12.47 -4.37 -3.48
CA HIS A 45 12.59 -4.35 -2.04
C HIS A 45 11.47 -3.49 -1.43
N CYS A 46 10.47 -4.12 -0.83
CA CYS A 46 9.37 -3.41 -0.17
C CYS A 46 9.57 -3.35 1.34
N ASN A 47 9.87 -2.16 1.86
CA ASN A 47 9.97 -1.89 3.29
C ASN A 47 8.61 -1.48 3.85
N PHE A 48 8.22 -2.06 4.99
CA PHE A 48 7.00 -1.68 5.70
C PHE A 48 7.28 -1.27 7.14
N VAL A 49 6.84 -0.07 7.49
CA VAL A 49 6.92 0.53 8.82
C VAL A 49 5.51 0.83 9.31
N GLU A 50 5.27 0.56 10.59
CA GLU A 50 4.03 0.92 11.28
C GLU A 50 4.39 1.82 12.47
N GLU A 51 3.71 2.95 12.57
CA GLU A 51 3.92 3.97 13.58
C GLU A 51 2.62 4.28 14.33
N GLY A 52 2.75 4.60 15.62
CA GLY A 52 1.62 4.90 16.49
C GLY A 52 0.99 3.65 17.11
N SER A 53 -0.23 3.79 17.62
CA SER A 53 -0.98 2.70 18.25
C SER A 53 -2.19 2.33 17.42
N ALA A 54 -2.23 1.08 16.96
CA ALA A 54 -3.34 0.56 16.19
C ALA A 54 -4.65 0.64 16.99
N HIS A 55 -5.72 1.03 16.32
CA HIS A 55 -7.07 1.08 16.86
C HIS A 55 -8.05 0.40 15.91
N MET A 56 -9.28 0.14 16.38
CA MET A 56 -10.29 -0.44 15.51
C MET A 56 -10.60 0.50 14.35
N LEU A 57 -10.56 -0.07 13.15
CA LEU A 57 -10.89 0.58 11.91
C LEU A 57 -11.96 -0.26 11.22
N ASP A 58 -12.99 0.37 10.67
CA ASP A 58 -14.05 -0.37 9.97
C ASP A 58 -13.46 -1.20 8.82
N GLU A 59 -14.03 -2.39 8.61
CA GLU A 59 -13.57 -3.34 7.60
C GLU A 59 -13.45 -2.71 6.20
N GLN A 60 -14.38 -1.82 5.84
CA GLN A 60 -14.35 -1.10 4.57
C GLN A 60 -13.06 -0.29 4.39
N TRP A 61 -12.60 0.39 5.45
CA TRP A 61 -11.37 1.19 5.42
C TRP A 61 -10.12 0.32 5.45
N GLN A 62 -10.14 -0.78 6.20
CA GLN A 62 -9.06 -1.77 6.16
C GLN A 62 -8.88 -2.31 4.74
N GLN A 63 -9.97 -2.73 4.08
CA GLN A 63 -9.95 -3.18 2.70
C GLN A 63 -9.40 -2.11 1.76
N ALA A 64 -9.86 -0.86 1.88
CA ALA A 64 -9.39 0.24 1.05
C ALA A 64 -7.86 0.44 1.15
N LEU A 65 -7.28 0.35 2.34
CA LEU A 65 -5.84 0.47 2.56
C LEU A 65 -5.06 -0.72 1.98
N LEU A 66 -5.59 -1.95 2.11
CA LEU A 66 -5.00 -3.14 1.49
C LEU A 66 -5.00 -3.03 -0.04
N PHE A 67 -6.08 -2.52 -0.64
CA PHE A 67 -6.15 -2.27 -2.08
C PHE A 67 -5.20 -1.17 -2.53
N ALA A 68 -5.15 -0.05 -1.79
CA ALA A 68 -4.25 1.06 -2.08
C ALA A 68 -2.79 0.59 -2.13
N LEU A 69 -2.34 -0.16 -1.12
CA LEU A 69 -0.96 -0.69 -1.10
C LEU A 69 -0.67 -1.57 -2.33
N ARG A 70 -1.53 -2.54 -2.62
CA ARG A 70 -1.33 -3.46 -3.76
C ARG A 70 -1.23 -2.71 -5.08
N GLU A 71 -2.06 -1.69 -5.28
CA GLU A 71 -2.05 -0.86 -6.48
C GLU A 71 -0.76 -0.05 -6.58
N CYS A 72 -0.34 0.63 -5.51
CA CYS A 72 0.92 1.37 -5.49
C CYS A 72 2.12 0.48 -5.82
N LEU A 73 2.21 -0.71 -5.20
CA LEU A 73 3.28 -1.68 -5.49
C LEU A 73 3.25 -2.16 -6.95
N THR A 74 2.05 -2.43 -7.47
CA THR A 74 1.87 -2.86 -8.87
C THR A 74 2.31 -1.77 -9.84
N ASN A 75 2.00 -0.51 -9.53
CA ASN A 75 2.40 0.65 -10.35
C ASN A 75 3.91 0.85 -10.32
N ALA A 76 4.54 0.77 -9.14
CA ALA A 76 6.00 0.85 -9.00
C ALA A 76 6.71 -0.23 -9.83
N HIS A 77 6.18 -1.47 -9.84
CA HIS A 77 6.74 -2.56 -10.64
C HIS A 77 6.52 -2.39 -12.15
N ARG A 78 5.33 -1.98 -12.58
CA ARG A 78 4.98 -1.89 -14.00
C ARG A 78 5.54 -0.65 -14.68
N HIS A 79 5.69 0.46 -13.95
CA HIS A 79 5.93 1.78 -14.53
C HIS A 79 7.17 2.47 -13.94
N GLY A 80 7.48 2.25 -12.66
CA GLY A 80 8.49 3.04 -11.95
C GLY A 80 9.95 2.65 -12.23
N ALA A 81 10.22 1.42 -12.71
CA ALA A 81 11.56 0.81 -12.66
C ALA A 81 12.18 0.90 -11.24
N ALA A 82 11.31 0.94 -10.22
CA ALA A 82 11.68 1.10 -8.83
C ALA A 82 12.44 -0.14 -8.35
N HIS A 83 13.48 0.07 -7.56
CA HIS A 83 14.23 -0.98 -6.88
C HIS A 83 13.77 -1.11 -5.43
N THR A 84 13.25 -0.02 -4.86
CA THR A 84 12.81 0.05 -3.47
C THR A 84 11.46 0.78 -3.38
N VAL A 85 10.56 0.22 -2.58
CA VAL A 85 9.32 0.89 -2.18
C VAL A 85 9.24 0.91 -0.66
N THR A 86 8.97 2.07 -0.07
CA THR A 86 8.77 2.24 1.37
C THR A 86 7.31 2.57 1.64
N SER A 87 6.68 1.76 2.48
CA SER A 87 5.31 1.94 2.93
C SER A 87 5.28 2.22 4.43
N VAL A 88 4.62 3.30 4.83
CA VAL A 88 4.50 3.71 6.24
C VAL A 88 3.02 3.82 6.59
N LEU A 89 2.56 2.98 7.52
CA LEU A 89 1.24 3.07 8.13
C LEU A 89 1.35 3.89 9.41
N ILE A 90 0.62 5.00 9.50
CA ILE A 90 0.66 5.91 10.63
C ILE A 90 -0.72 5.96 11.26
N TRP A 91 -0.79 5.55 12.53
CA TRP A 91 -1.98 5.68 13.36
C TRP A 91 -1.92 6.98 14.16
N SER A 92 -2.97 7.80 14.07
CA SER A 92 -3.18 8.96 14.93
C SER A 92 -4.51 8.85 15.66
N ASP A 93 -4.77 9.75 16.61
CA ASP A 93 -5.97 9.72 17.45
C ASP A 93 -7.29 9.80 16.65
N GLN A 94 -7.26 10.35 15.42
CA GLN A 94 -8.47 10.61 14.62
C GLN A 94 -8.41 10.05 13.20
N ASN A 95 -7.27 9.53 12.76
CA ASN A 95 -7.13 9.02 11.40
C ASN A 95 -6.04 7.95 11.31
N VAL A 96 -6.09 7.23 10.21
CA VAL A 96 -5.04 6.35 9.75
C VAL A 96 -4.56 6.86 8.39
N MET A 97 -3.25 6.86 8.19
CA MET A 97 -2.63 7.27 6.93
C MET A 97 -1.69 6.16 6.46
N LEU A 98 -1.78 5.82 5.18
CA LEU A 98 -0.81 4.98 4.50
C LEU A 98 -0.05 5.85 3.50
N ARG A 99 1.25 6.01 3.72
CA ARG A 99 2.17 6.66 2.79
C ARG A 99 2.96 5.59 2.04
N VAL A 100 3.03 5.68 0.73
CA VAL A 100 3.83 4.78 -0.11
C VAL A 100 4.74 5.64 -0.98
N GLU A 101 6.03 5.36 -0.96
CA GLU A 101 7.05 6.08 -1.72
C GLU A 101 7.97 5.07 -2.41
N ASP A 102 8.14 5.20 -3.71
CA ASP A 102 9.11 4.42 -4.47
C ASP A 102 10.30 5.28 -4.93
N ASP A 103 11.41 4.63 -5.26
CA ASP A 103 12.61 5.26 -5.81
C ASP A 103 12.62 5.30 -7.35
N GLY A 104 11.46 5.06 -7.98
CA GLY A 104 11.27 5.06 -9.41
C GLY A 104 11.15 6.47 -10.01
N MET A 105 10.91 6.51 -11.32
CA MET A 105 10.76 7.78 -12.07
C MET A 105 9.30 8.20 -12.34
N GLY A 106 8.31 7.61 -11.67
CA GLY A 106 6.91 7.92 -11.95
C GLY A 106 5.90 7.33 -10.98
#